data_AF-A0A7K1AJ56-F1
#
_entry.id   AF-A0A7K1AJ56-F1
#
_cell.length_a   1.000
_cell.length_b   1.000
_cell.length_c   1.000
_cell.angle_alpha   90.00
_cell.angle_beta   90.00
_cell.angle_gamma   90.00
#
_symmetry.space_group_name_H-M   'P 1'
#
loop_
_entity.id
_entity.type
_entity.pdbx_description
1 polymer ?
#
loop_
_entity_poly.entity_id
_entity_poly.type
_entity_poly.pdbx_seq_one_letter_code
_entity_poly.pdbx_strand_id
1 'polypeptide(L)' 'GKGATIGMGAVVIEDVPPFVTVVGNPARILKN' A
#
# COMPACT_ATOMS: atom_id res chain seq x y z
N GLY A 1 6.40 -4.52 -0.41
CA GLY A 1 7.36 -5.39 -1.11
C GLY A 1 8.23 -4.55 -2.05
N LYS A 2 9.15 -5.17 -2.81
CA LYS A 2 10.01 -4.44 -3.77
C LYS A 2 9.17 -3.63 -4.75
N GLY A 3 9.53 -2.36 -4.93
CA GLY A 3 8.86 -1.46 -5.89
C GLY A 3 7.39 -1.16 -5.56
N ALA A 4 6.93 -1.42 -4.33
CA ALA A 4 5.61 -0.98 -3.90
C ALA A 4 5.60 0.54 -3.64
N THR A 5 4.48 1.19 -3.94
CA THR A 5 4.26 2.60 -3.68
C THR A 5 3.31 2.75 -2.49
N ILE A 6 3.71 3.51 -1.47
CA ILE A 6 2.89 3.78 -0.28
C ILE A 6 2.38 5.21 -0.35
N GLY A 7 1.07 5.39 -0.31
CA GLY A 7 0.45 6.71 -0.24
C GLY A 7 0.82 7.45 1.04
N MET A 8 0.98 8.77 0.94
CA MET A 8 1.19 9.63 2.10
C MET A 8 0.09 9.38 3.15
N GLY A 9 0.48 9.17 4.41
CA GLY A 9 -0.45 8.95 5.52
C GLY A 9 -1.10 7.56 5.55
N ALA A 10 -0.67 6.61 4.71
CA ALA A 10 -1.16 5.24 4.80
C ALA A 10 -0.69 4.56 6.10
N VAL A 11 -1.59 3.81 6.74
CA VAL A 11 -1.28 3.00 7.92
C VAL A 11 -1.28 1.53 7.50
N VAL A 12 -0.08 0.98 7.33
CA VAL A 12 0.15 -0.39 6.87
C VAL A 12 0.22 -1.32 8.09
N ILE A 13 -0.73 -2.25 8.17
CA ILE A 13 -0.83 -3.23 9.27
C ILE A 13 -0.57 -4.67 8.82
N GLU A 14 -0.38 -4.89 7.51
CA GLU A 14 -0.16 -6.18 6.86
C GLU A 14 0.89 -6.05 5.76
N ASP A 15 1.49 -7.16 5.34
CA ASP A 15 2.50 -7.18 4.28
C ASP A 15 1.95 -6.64 2.95
N VAL A 16 2.75 -5.79 2.29
CA VAL A 16 2.42 -5.24 0.98
C VAL A 16 3.10 -6.07 -0.11
N PRO A 17 2.37 -6.60 -1.12
CA PRO A 17 2.96 -7.26 -2.29
C PRO A 17 3.99 -6.38 -3.03
N PRO A 18 4.89 -6.95 -3.84
CA PRO A 18 5.75 -6.16 -4.71
C PRO A 18 4.93 -5.47 -5.82
N PHE A 19 5.40 -4.30 -6.28
CA PHE A 19 4.85 -3.57 -7.43
C PHE A 19 3.36 -3.16 -7.35
N VAL A 20 2.79 -3.05 -6.15
CA VAL A 20 1.44 -2.50 -5.94
C VAL A 20 1.49 -1.12 -5.31
N THR A 21 0.41 -0.35 -5.48
CA THR A 21 0.18 0.89 -4.74
C THR A 21 -0.82 0.64 -3.63
N VAL A 22 -0.57 1.11 -2.41
CA VAL A 22 -1.53 1.06 -1.29
C VAL A 22 -1.78 2.45 -0.72
N VAL A 23 -3.01 2.70 -0.27
CA VAL A 23 -3.45 3.97 0.35
C VAL A 23 -4.42 3.72 1.50
N GLY A 24 -4.60 4.70 2.39
CA GLY A 24 -5.64 4.70 3.44
C GLY A 24 -5.20 4.17 4.80
N ASN A 25 -6.16 4.17 5.74
CA ASN A 25 -6.01 3.65 7.10
C ASN A 25 -7.27 2.83 7.47
N PRO A 26 -7.20 1.49 7.58
CA PRO A 26 -6.05 0.65 7.26
C PRO A 26 -5.73 0.66 5.76
N ALA A 27 -4.45 0.51 5.40
CA ALA A 27 -3.99 0.57 4.01
C ALA A 27 -4.58 -0.57 3.16
N ARG A 28 -5.02 -0.26 1.94
CA ARG A 28 -5.55 -1.23 0.96
C ARG A 28 -4.94 -0.99 -0.42
N ILE A 29 -4.86 -2.05 -1.23
CA ILE A 29 -4.38 -1.96 -2.62
C ILE A 29 -5.29 -1.01 -3.40
N LEU A 30 -4.68 0.04 -3.95
CA LEU A 30 -5.33 0.96 -4.88
C LEU A 30 -5.52 0.24 -6.21
N LYS A 31 -6.78 -0.01 -6.59
CA LYS A 31 -7.15 -0.55 -7.89
C LYS A 31 -7.68 0.60 -8.75
N ASN A 32 -7.23 0.63 -10.00
CA ASN A 32 -7.92 1.37 -11.07
C ASN A 32 -8.97 0.46 -11.70
#